data_AF-A0A514EE29-F1
#
_entry.id   AF-A0A514EE29-F1
#
_cell.length_a   1.000
_cell.length_b   1.000
_cell.length_c   1.000
_cell.angle_alpha   90.00
_cell.angle_beta   90.00
_cell.angle_gamma   90.00
#
_symmetry.space_group_name_H-M   'P 1'
#
loop_
_entity.id
_entity.type
_entity.pdbx_description
1 polymer ?
#
loop_
_entity_poly.entity_id
_entity_poly.type
_entity_poly.pdbx_seq_one_letter_code
_entity_poly.pdbx_strand_id
1 'polypeptide(L)'
;MSRADDFIRGEQMPDIVYRTVAPEEEVCPRISVRGGTACVYMHNERAAPHKGFVPVAEFLQRLARSEPNLAITGYRANGKQTTLSFNRAERVTLSARLQAHLSTLNAPRQGKSASVVAFLASLTPLYTHENHEGVWSARSLQDGSLVLPVDESDWEEERGTVRMLWQGDAARETLVDGSDIATLALERYVRLHGAGATEEAIAAELWFMAEHFRFKTGCDLYLPQLKEPPGAWTKAGRKALEIGQGILTNLMSP
;
A
#
# COMPACT_ATOMS: atom_id res chain seq x y z
N MET A 1 -2.48 -10.84 -13.32
CA MET A 1 -3.92 -10.76 -13.03
C MET A 1 -4.07 -9.96 -11.76
N SER A 2 -5.04 -9.05 -11.68
CA SER A 2 -5.30 -8.28 -10.45
C SER A 2 -5.96 -9.21 -9.43
N ARG A 3 -5.71 -9.01 -8.13
CA ARG A 3 -6.47 -9.71 -7.07
C ARG A 3 -7.98 -9.48 -7.18
N ALA A 4 -8.40 -8.43 -7.90
CA ALA A 4 -9.80 -8.17 -8.21
C ALA A 4 -10.52 -9.34 -8.91
N ASP A 5 -9.82 -10.09 -9.77
CA ASP A 5 -10.41 -11.22 -10.51
C ASP A 5 -10.74 -12.40 -9.57
N ASP A 6 -10.08 -12.49 -8.42
CA ASP A 6 -10.31 -13.56 -7.45
C ASP A 6 -11.71 -13.50 -6.82
N PHE A 7 -12.38 -12.33 -6.88
CA PHE A 7 -13.73 -12.08 -6.37
C PHE A 7 -14.82 -12.33 -7.43
N ILE A 8 -14.43 -12.70 -8.65
CA ILE A 8 -15.35 -12.92 -9.76
C ILE A 8 -15.64 -14.42 -9.91
N ARG A 9 -16.93 -14.74 -10.10
CA ARG A 9 -17.41 -16.09 -10.41
C ARG A 9 -18.38 -16.01 -11.58
N GLY A 10 -17.87 -16.36 -12.76
CA GLY A 10 -18.60 -16.19 -14.02
C GLY A 10 -18.95 -14.72 -14.24
N GLU A 11 -20.23 -14.41 -14.22
CA GLU A 11 -20.73 -13.06 -14.48
C GLU A 11 -21.21 -12.35 -13.19
N GLN A 12 -20.74 -12.80 -12.03
CA GLN A 12 -21.14 -12.29 -10.72
C GLN A 12 -19.93 -12.07 -9.80
N MET A 13 -20.12 -11.24 -8.78
CA MET A 13 -19.16 -11.03 -7.69
C MET A 13 -19.81 -11.42 -6.35
N PRO A 14 -19.80 -12.71 -5.98
CA PRO A 14 -20.58 -13.24 -4.85
C PRO A 14 -20.05 -12.78 -3.48
N ASP A 15 -18.83 -12.25 -3.41
CA ASP A 15 -18.28 -11.68 -2.18
C ASP A 15 -18.96 -10.36 -1.77
N ILE A 16 -19.87 -9.83 -2.60
CA ILE A 16 -20.75 -8.70 -2.27
C ILE A 16 -22.20 -9.15 -2.39
N VAL A 17 -22.94 -9.08 -1.29
CA VAL A 17 -24.37 -9.39 -1.24
C VAL A 17 -25.15 -8.14 -0.89
N TYR A 18 -26.14 -7.79 -1.71
CA TYR A 18 -27.06 -6.69 -1.47
C TYR A 18 -28.46 -7.22 -1.16
N ARG A 19 -29.06 -6.78 -0.05
CA ARG A 19 -30.42 -7.16 0.34
C ARG A 19 -31.45 -6.12 -0.13
N THR A 20 -32.38 -6.55 -0.98
CA THR A 20 -33.50 -5.71 -1.44
C THR A 20 -34.63 -5.63 -0.40
N VAL A 21 -35.54 -4.66 -0.55
CA VAL A 21 -36.65 -4.44 0.42
C VAL A 21 -37.90 -5.25 0.08
N ALA A 22 -38.28 -5.26 -1.20
CA ALA A 22 -39.49 -5.92 -1.66
C ALA A 22 -39.36 -6.34 -3.15
N PRO A 23 -39.53 -7.63 -3.48
CA PRO A 23 -39.29 -8.75 -2.56
C PRO A 23 -37.92 -8.63 -1.88
N GLU A 24 -37.80 -9.17 -0.67
CA GLU A 24 -36.50 -9.34 -0.01
C GLU A 24 -35.78 -10.50 -0.71
N GLU A 25 -34.65 -10.18 -1.34
CA GLU A 25 -33.80 -11.12 -2.04
C GLU A 25 -32.34 -10.65 -1.92
N GLU A 26 -31.43 -11.60 -1.99
CA GLU A 26 -30.00 -11.37 -2.03
C GLU A 26 -29.55 -11.24 -3.49
N VAL A 27 -28.91 -10.13 -3.79
CA VAL A 27 -28.47 -9.78 -5.15
C VAL A 27 -26.98 -9.53 -5.16
N CYS A 28 -26.27 -10.21 -6.05
CA CYS A 28 -24.85 -9.99 -6.30
C CYS A 28 -24.64 -8.96 -7.43
N PRO A 29 -23.55 -8.20 -7.41
CA PRO A 29 -23.14 -7.37 -8.52
C PRO A 29 -22.97 -8.16 -9.81
N ARG A 30 -23.42 -7.56 -10.92
CA ARG A 30 -23.24 -8.08 -12.26
C ARG A 30 -21.87 -7.69 -12.81
N ILE A 31 -21.13 -8.68 -13.28
CA ILE A 31 -19.88 -8.49 -14.01
C ILE A 31 -20.15 -8.58 -15.52
N SER A 32 -19.52 -7.70 -16.28
CA SER A 32 -19.49 -7.72 -17.74
C SER A 32 -18.03 -7.66 -18.21
N VAL A 33 -17.69 -8.35 -19.29
CA VAL A 33 -16.33 -8.27 -19.85
C VAL A 33 -16.33 -7.30 -21.04
N ARG A 34 -15.41 -6.32 -21.03
CA ARG A 34 -15.20 -5.39 -22.14
C ARG A 34 -13.71 -5.31 -22.47
N GLY A 35 -13.36 -5.63 -23.71
CA GLY A 35 -11.97 -5.60 -24.16
C GLY A 35 -11.04 -6.52 -23.35
N GLY A 36 -11.57 -7.62 -22.81
CA GLY A 36 -10.83 -8.55 -21.93
C GLY A 36 -10.78 -8.15 -20.46
N THR A 37 -11.28 -6.97 -20.09
CA THR A 37 -11.32 -6.49 -18.69
C THR A 37 -12.70 -6.74 -18.08
N ALA A 38 -12.74 -7.30 -16.87
CA ALA A 38 -13.96 -7.40 -16.10
C ALA A 38 -14.38 -6.02 -15.55
N CYS A 39 -15.65 -5.67 -15.74
CA CYS A 39 -16.23 -4.39 -15.37
C CYS A 39 -17.56 -4.56 -14.62
N VAL A 40 -17.85 -3.63 -13.72
CA VAL A 40 -19.20 -3.37 -13.21
C VAL A 40 -19.85 -2.24 -14.01
N TYR A 41 -21.18 -2.21 -14.07
CA TYR A 41 -21.92 -1.09 -14.67
C TYR A 41 -22.43 -0.13 -13.58
N MET A 42 -21.97 1.12 -13.64
CA MET A 42 -22.30 2.22 -12.73
C MET A 42 -23.29 3.17 -13.39
N HIS A 43 -24.51 3.26 -12.84
CA HIS A 43 -25.61 4.01 -13.47
C HIS A 43 -25.37 5.53 -13.47
N ASN A 44 -24.74 6.03 -12.42
CA ASN A 44 -24.37 7.44 -12.25
C ASN A 44 -23.29 7.89 -13.24
N GLU A 45 -22.52 6.97 -13.83
CA GLU A 45 -21.42 7.27 -14.76
C GLU A 45 -21.75 6.93 -16.22
N ARG A 46 -23.03 6.73 -16.55
CA ARG A 46 -23.48 6.41 -17.93
C ARG A 46 -23.02 7.44 -18.98
N ALA A 47 -22.81 8.69 -18.57
CA ALA A 47 -22.40 9.79 -19.43
C ALA A 47 -20.86 9.98 -19.48
N ALA A 48 -20.10 9.27 -18.66
CA ALA A 48 -18.65 9.33 -18.67
C ALA A 48 -18.08 8.65 -19.93
N PRO A 49 -16.80 8.90 -20.30
CA PRO A 49 -16.18 8.32 -21.50
C PRO A 49 -16.24 6.79 -21.56
N HIS A 50 -16.19 6.11 -20.41
CA HIS A 50 -16.31 4.65 -20.27
C HIS A 50 -17.78 4.15 -20.31
N LYS A 51 -18.75 5.03 -20.55
CA LYS A 51 -20.18 4.73 -20.70
C LYS A 51 -20.77 3.94 -19.54
N GLY A 52 -20.34 4.25 -18.32
CA GLY A 52 -20.75 3.57 -17.08
C GLY A 52 -20.05 2.24 -16.80
N PHE A 53 -19.18 1.72 -17.67
CA PHE A 53 -18.45 0.48 -17.39
C PHE A 53 -17.13 0.79 -16.70
N VAL A 54 -17.02 0.41 -15.43
CA VAL A 54 -15.83 0.66 -14.61
C VAL A 54 -15.13 -0.68 -14.33
N PRO A 55 -13.81 -0.81 -14.54
CA PRO A 55 -13.07 -2.02 -14.20
C PRO A 55 -13.32 -2.45 -12.75
N VAL A 56 -13.42 -3.76 -12.50
CA VAL A 56 -13.67 -4.29 -11.13
C VAL A 56 -12.59 -3.82 -10.17
N ALA A 57 -11.31 -3.85 -10.57
CA ALA A 57 -10.21 -3.36 -9.73
C ALA A 57 -10.39 -1.89 -9.33
N GLU A 58 -10.79 -1.02 -10.27
CA GLU A 58 -11.06 0.38 -9.98
C GLU A 58 -12.28 0.54 -9.05
N PHE A 59 -13.35 -0.20 -9.30
CA PHE A 59 -14.52 -0.19 -8.42
C PHE A 59 -14.17 -0.62 -6.98
N LEU A 60 -13.36 -1.68 -6.80
CA LEU A 60 -12.93 -2.13 -5.48
C LEU A 60 -12.06 -1.09 -4.77
N GLN A 61 -11.20 -0.35 -5.50
CA GLN A 61 -10.46 0.77 -4.92
C GLN A 61 -11.38 1.89 -4.43
N ARG A 62 -12.41 2.23 -5.22
CA ARG A 62 -13.39 3.27 -4.82
C ARG A 62 -14.23 2.81 -3.62
N LEU A 63 -14.61 1.52 -3.61
CA LEU A 63 -15.32 0.91 -2.49
C LEU A 63 -14.48 0.91 -1.21
N ALA A 64 -13.18 0.59 -1.31
CA ALA A 64 -12.25 0.62 -0.17
C ALA A 64 -12.13 2.03 0.44
N ARG A 65 -12.16 3.07 -0.39
CA ARG A 65 -12.12 4.48 0.03
C ARG A 65 -13.46 5.02 0.55
N SER A 66 -14.49 4.17 0.63
CA SER A 66 -15.84 4.58 0.98
C SER A 66 -16.35 5.76 0.14
N GLU A 67 -16.04 5.75 -1.16
CA GLU A 67 -16.47 6.83 -2.06
C GLU A 67 -18.01 6.95 -2.05
N PRO A 68 -18.57 8.16 -1.92
CA PRO A 68 -20.02 8.31 -1.89
C PRO A 68 -20.63 8.03 -3.25
N ASN A 69 -21.90 7.61 -3.26
CA ASN A 69 -22.72 7.40 -4.46
C ASN A 69 -22.27 6.25 -5.38
N LEU A 70 -21.53 5.27 -4.83
CA LEU A 70 -21.31 4.02 -5.53
C LEU A 70 -22.63 3.27 -5.71
N ALA A 71 -23.03 3.11 -6.98
CA ALA A 71 -24.27 2.46 -7.36
C ALA A 71 -24.08 1.63 -8.62
N ILE A 72 -24.12 0.30 -8.48
CA ILE A 72 -23.82 -0.63 -9.57
C ILE A 72 -25.02 -1.50 -9.92
N THR A 73 -24.97 -2.18 -11.06
CA THR A 73 -25.99 -3.13 -11.48
C THR A 73 -25.85 -4.49 -10.81
N GLY A 74 -26.97 -5.07 -10.40
CA GLY A 74 -27.13 -6.50 -10.13
C GLY A 74 -28.36 -7.07 -10.84
N TYR A 75 -28.48 -8.39 -10.89
CA TYR A 75 -29.67 -9.08 -11.40
C TYR A 75 -30.36 -9.86 -10.29
N ARG A 76 -31.67 -9.64 -10.18
CA ARG A 76 -32.56 -10.37 -9.28
C ARG A 76 -32.76 -11.81 -9.77
N ALA A 77 -33.31 -12.68 -8.93
CA ALA A 77 -33.56 -14.08 -9.29
C ALA A 77 -34.48 -14.23 -10.53
N ASN A 78 -35.35 -13.25 -10.77
CA ASN A 78 -36.23 -13.17 -11.93
C ASN A 78 -35.57 -12.58 -13.20
N GLY A 79 -34.26 -12.36 -13.19
CA GLY A 79 -33.49 -11.77 -14.29
C GLY A 79 -33.66 -10.26 -14.48
N LYS A 80 -34.49 -9.59 -13.68
CA LYS A 80 -34.66 -8.12 -13.77
C LYS A 80 -33.44 -7.41 -13.18
N GLN A 81 -33.05 -6.33 -13.84
CA GLN A 81 -31.98 -5.44 -13.38
C GLN A 81 -32.39 -4.70 -12.11
N THR A 82 -31.46 -4.53 -11.20
CA THR A 82 -31.63 -3.69 -10.01
C THR A 82 -30.34 -2.93 -9.70
N THR A 83 -30.47 -1.79 -9.02
CA THR A 83 -29.34 -0.95 -8.62
C THR A 83 -28.95 -1.28 -7.19
N LEU A 84 -27.70 -1.65 -6.98
CA LEU A 84 -27.09 -1.91 -5.68
C LEU A 84 -26.39 -0.63 -5.23
N SER A 85 -26.95 0.06 -4.24
CA SER A 85 -26.35 1.30 -3.71
C SER A 85 -25.57 1.02 -2.44
N PHE A 86 -24.29 1.40 -2.43
CA PHE A 86 -23.38 1.20 -1.30
C PHE A 86 -23.48 2.31 -0.25
N ASN A 87 -24.27 3.36 -0.51
CA ASN A 87 -24.61 4.37 0.51
C ASN A 87 -25.50 3.80 1.64
N ARG A 88 -26.12 2.63 1.41
CA ARG A 88 -26.95 1.92 2.39
C ARG A 88 -26.19 0.75 2.97
N ALA A 89 -25.23 1.07 3.84
CA ALA A 89 -24.33 0.08 4.44
C ALA A 89 -25.10 -1.06 5.14
N GLU A 90 -26.30 -0.78 5.67
CA GLU A 90 -27.16 -1.77 6.31
C GLU A 90 -27.69 -2.86 5.37
N ARG A 91 -27.56 -2.65 4.04
CA ARG A 91 -28.04 -3.58 3.01
C ARG A 91 -26.93 -4.31 2.28
N VAL A 92 -25.67 -3.95 2.53
CA VAL A 92 -24.51 -4.53 1.88
C VAL A 92 -23.80 -5.42 2.87
N THR A 93 -23.60 -6.68 2.50
CA THR A 93 -22.73 -7.61 3.23
C THR A 93 -21.54 -7.93 2.34
N LEU A 94 -20.35 -7.79 2.91
CA LEU A 94 -19.07 -8.11 2.25
C LEU A 94 -18.50 -9.36 2.89
N SER A 95 -17.96 -10.28 2.10
CA SER A 95 -17.27 -11.46 2.64
C SER A 95 -16.02 -11.04 3.45
N ALA A 96 -15.61 -11.86 4.43
CA ALA A 96 -14.40 -11.58 5.22
C ALA A 96 -13.14 -11.45 4.34
N ARG A 97 -13.06 -12.25 3.27
CA ARG A 97 -11.95 -12.21 2.31
C ARG A 97 -11.93 -10.90 1.52
N LEU A 98 -13.10 -10.42 1.06
CA LEU A 98 -13.18 -9.14 0.36
C LEU A 98 -12.92 -7.98 1.31
N GLN A 99 -13.43 -8.02 2.54
CA GLN A 99 -13.12 -7.01 3.56
C GLN A 99 -11.60 -6.90 3.78
N ALA A 100 -10.91 -8.03 3.98
CA ALA A 100 -9.46 -8.04 4.11
C ALA A 100 -8.76 -7.40 2.89
N HIS A 101 -9.21 -7.70 1.68
CA HIS A 101 -8.68 -7.06 0.47
C HIS A 101 -8.99 -5.57 0.38
N LEU A 102 -10.20 -5.12 0.70
CA LEU A 102 -10.53 -3.69 0.69
C LEU A 102 -9.69 -2.92 1.72
N SER A 103 -9.46 -3.49 2.91
CA SER A 103 -8.52 -2.95 3.89
C SER A 103 -7.09 -2.86 3.31
N THR A 104 -6.70 -3.79 2.43
CA THR A 104 -5.40 -3.70 1.74
C THR A 104 -5.31 -2.53 0.75
N LEU A 105 -6.42 -2.16 0.12
CA LEU A 105 -6.50 -1.06 -0.85
C LEU A 105 -6.68 0.31 -0.19
N ASN A 106 -7.18 0.36 1.04
CA ASN A 106 -7.34 1.59 1.82
C ASN A 106 -6.04 2.04 2.50
N ALA A 107 -4.89 1.57 2.01
CA ALA A 107 -3.60 1.85 2.61
C ALA A 107 -3.38 3.37 2.74
N PRO A 108 -2.93 3.84 3.92
CA PRO A 108 -2.92 5.27 4.20
C PRO A 108 -1.82 5.97 3.38
N ARG A 109 -2.07 7.25 3.08
CA ARG A 109 -1.10 8.14 2.41
C ARG A 109 -0.25 8.95 3.39
N GLN A 110 -0.59 8.89 4.68
CA GLN A 110 0.03 9.65 5.76
C GLN A 110 0.04 8.78 7.04
N GLY A 111 0.73 9.21 8.09
CA GLY A 111 0.94 8.43 9.31
C GLY A 111 2.25 7.65 9.30
N LYS A 112 2.63 7.04 10.44
CA LYS A 112 3.96 6.43 10.59
C LYS A 112 4.22 5.33 9.56
N SER A 113 3.26 4.43 9.35
CA SER A 113 3.38 3.34 8.35
C SER A 113 3.69 3.87 6.95
N ALA A 114 2.94 4.88 6.48
CA ALA A 114 3.16 5.51 5.17
C ALA A 114 4.53 6.19 5.08
N SER A 115 4.96 6.86 6.14
CA SER A 115 6.29 7.49 6.22
C SER A 115 7.43 6.47 6.16
N VAL A 116 7.30 5.33 6.83
CA VAL A 116 8.29 4.24 6.76
C VAL A 116 8.39 3.69 5.34
N VAL A 117 7.27 3.43 4.68
CA VAL A 117 7.26 2.95 3.29
C VAL A 117 7.88 3.95 2.34
N ALA A 118 7.54 5.25 2.48
CA ALA A 118 8.13 6.31 1.66
C ALA A 118 9.65 6.41 1.88
N PHE A 119 10.11 6.29 3.13
CA PHE A 119 11.53 6.27 3.45
C PHE A 119 12.21 5.06 2.79
N LEU A 120 11.67 3.85 2.94
CA LEU A 120 12.23 2.65 2.30
C LEU A 120 12.32 2.82 0.79
N ALA A 121 11.24 3.26 0.12
CA ALA A 121 11.20 3.43 -1.33
C ALA A 121 12.23 4.42 -1.88
N SER A 122 12.73 5.32 -1.03
CA SER A 122 13.77 6.29 -1.38
C SER A 122 15.20 5.74 -1.31
N LEU A 123 15.41 4.54 -0.75
CA LEU A 123 16.72 3.88 -0.60
C LEU A 123 17.23 3.24 -1.90
N THR A 124 17.33 4.02 -2.98
CA THR A 124 17.88 3.55 -4.26
C THR A 124 19.38 3.23 -4.14
N PRO A 125 19.88 2.09 -4.69
CA PRO A 125 19.20 1.15 -5.57
C PRO A 125 18.65 -0.10 -4.86
N LEU A 126 18.53 -0.11 -3.52
CA LEU A 126 17.97 -1.27 -2.83
C LEU A 126 16.45 -1.33 -2.97
N TYR A 127 15.79 -0.18 -2.96
CA TYR A 127 14.35 -0.07 -3.08
C TYR A 127 13.98 0.98 -4.13
N THR A 128 12.76 0.84 -4.66
CA THR A 128 12.15 1.82 -5.55
C THR A 128 10.67 1.99 -5.24
N HIS A 129 10.11 3.13 -5.64
CA HIS A 129 8.67 3.37 -5.54
C HIS A 129 7.91 2.50 -6.54
N GLU A 130 6.85 1.86 -6.07
CA GLU A 130 5.87 1.19 -6.92
C GLU A 130 4.45 1.55 -6.53
N ASN A 131 3.59 1.76 -7.53
CA ASN A 131 2.15 1.78 -7.35
C ASN A 131 1.59 0.36 -7.52
N HIS A 132 1.29 -0.30 -6.41
CA HIS A 132 0.71 -1.64 -6.38
C HIS A 132 -0.79 -1.54 -6.11
N GLU A 133 -1.62 -1.85 -7.12
CA GLU A 133 -3.08 -1.81 -7.01
C GLU A 133 -3.63 -0.47 -6.45
N GLY A 134 -3.00 0.67 -6.80
CA GLY A 134 -3.42 1.99 -6.33
C GLY A 134 -2.81 2.43 -4.99
N VAL A 135 -1.97 1.58 -4.39
CA VAL A 135 -1.26 1.82 -3.14
C VAL A 135 0.22 2.13 -3.44
N TRP A 136 0.73 3.20 -2.82
CA TRP A 136 2.15 3.53 -2.88
C TRP A 136 2.93 2.57 -1.98
N SER A 137 3.92 1.90 -2.57
CA SER A 137 4.68 0.82 -1.94
C SER A 137 6.17 0.96 -2.22
N ALA A 138 6.99 0.31 -1.40
CA ALA A 138 8.42 0.15 -1.64
C ALA A 138 8.68 -1.25 -2.19
N ARG A 139 9.23 -1.34 -3.40
CA ARG A 139 9.71 -2.60 -3.99
C ARG A 139 11.18 -2.78 -3.67
N SER A 140 11.52 -3.90 -3.02
CA SER A 140 12.90 -4.37 -2.92
C SER A 140 13.39 -4.80 -4.31
N LEU A 141 14.52 -4.25 -4.76
CA LEU A 141 15.19 -4.64 -6.00
C LEU A 141 16.07 -5.89 -5.82
N GLN A 142 16.29 -6.34 -4.58
CA GLN A 142 17.08 -7.53 -4.29
C GLN A 142 16.28 -8.83 -4.51
N ASP A 143 15.02 -8.84 -4.10
CA ASP A 143 14.17 -10.03 -4.11
C ASP A 143 12.75 -9.76 -4.61
N GLY A 144 12.41 -8.54 -5.01
CA GLY A 144 11.08 -8.22 -5.53
C GLY A 144 9.95 -8.24 -4.48
N SER A 145 10.26 -8.35 -3.19
CA SER A 145 9.28 -8.18 -2.12
C SER A 145 8.70 -6.75 -2.12
N LEU A 146 7.44 -6.62 -1.71
CA LEU A 146 6.74 -5.34 -1.62
C LEU A 146 6.43 -5.00 -0.17
N VAL A 147 6.72 -3.77 0.21
CA VAL A 147 6.36 -3.21 1.52
C VAL A 147 5.26 -2.18 1.30
N LEU A 148 4.09 -2.41 1.91
CA LEU A 148 2.90 -1.58 1.80
C LEU A 148 2.55 -0.96 3.15
N PRO A 149 1.96 0.24 3.16
CA PRO A 149 1.50 0.84 4.38
C PRO A 149 0.22 0.16 4.86
N VAL A 150 -0.03 0.28 6.16
CA VAL A 150 -1.19 -0.27 6.86
C VAL A 150 -1.87 0.87 7.60
N ASP A 151 -3.20 0.84 7.63
CA ASP A 151 -3.98 1.81 8.38
C ASP A 151 -3.90 1.48 9.89
N GLU A 152 -3.22 2.35 10.63
CA GLU A 152 -3.04 2.25 12.08
C GLU A 152 -4.01 3.20 12.84
N SER A 153 -4.99 3.82 12.17
CA SER A 153 -5.86 4.85 12.79
C SER A 153 -6.64 4.36 14.01
N ASP A 154 -7.01 3.07 14.01
CA ASP A 154 -7.81 2.44 15.06
C ASP A 154 -6.94 1.78 16.15
N TRP A 155 -5.62 1.93 16.09
CA TRP A 155 -4.68 1.33 17.02
C TRP A 155 -4.47 2.23 18.23
N GLU A 156 -4.13 1.65 19.39
CA GLU A 156 -3.82 2.44 20.59
C GLU A 156 -2.65 3.41 20.36
N GLU A 157 -1.70 3.01 19.52
CA GLU A 157 -0.56 3.84 19.10
C GLU A 157 -0.14 3.45 17.68
N GLU A 158 0.15 4.44 16.83
CA GLU A 158 0.83 4.22 15.55
C GLU A 158 2.26 3.76 15.82
N ARG A 159 2.61 2.56 15.34
CA ARG A 159 3.95 1.97 15.52
C ARG A 159 4.81 2.02 14.27
N GLY A 160 4.23 2.38 13.12
CA GLY A 160 4.92 2.27 11.85
C GLY A 160 4.90 0.85 11.31
N THR A 161 3.87 0.06 11.67
CA THR A 161 3.71 -1.31 11.18
C THR A 161 3.50 -1.31 9.68
N VAL A 162 4.15 -2.21 8.95
CA VAL A 162 4.02 -2.35 7.50
C VAL A 162 3.55 -3.76 7.14
N ARG A 163 2.90 -3.89 5.98
CA ARG A 163 2.59 -5.19 5.38
C ARG A 163 3.64 -5.54 4.35
N MET A 164 4.27 -6.69 4.52
CA MET A 164 5.21 -7.24 3.56
C MET A 164 4.53 -8.32 2.70
N LEU A 165 4.56 -8.16 1.38
CA LEU A 165 4.21 -9.20 0.41
C LEU A 165 5.49 -9.87 -0.07
N TRP A 166 5.60 -11.16 0.19
CA TRP A 166 6.79 -11.93 -0.14
C TRP A 166 6.77 -12.35 -1.61
N GLN A 167 7.93 -12.26 -2.27
CA GLN A 167 8.05 -12.69 -3.66
C GLN A 167 7.81 -14.21 -3.78
N GLY A 168 7.16 -14.62 -4.86
CA GLY A 168 6.92 -16.03 -5.19
C GLY A 168 5.62 -16.62 -4.66
N ASP A 169 4.98 -15.97 -3.68
CA ASP A 169 3.65 -16.36 -3.21
C ASP A 169 2.81 -15.12 -2.87
N ALA A 170 1.87 -14.79 -3.76
CA ALA A 170 0.98 -13.64 -3.60
C ALA A 170 0.00 -13.78 -2.42
N ALA A 171 -0.17 -14.96 -1.84
CA ALA A 171 -0.95 -15.16 -0.62
C ALA A 171 -0.10 -15.02 0.65
N ARG A 172 1.23 -15.05 0.52
CA ARG A 172 2.14 -14.93 1.66
C ARG A 172 2.40 -13.47 1.98
N GLU A 173 1.66 -13.00 2.98
CA GLU A 173 1.81 -11.67 3.55
C GLU A 173 2.08 -11.71 5.06
N THR A 174 2.72 -10.68 5.59
CA THR A 174 3.00 -10.58 7.03
C THR A 174 2.95 -9.12 7.47
N LEU A 175 2.38 -8.87 8.64
CA LEU A 175 2.49 -7.59 9.34
C LEU A 175 3.76 -7.62 10.19
N VAL A 176 4.62 -6.64 10.00
CA VAL A 176 5.91 -6.53 10.69
C VAL A 176 6.14 -5.09 11.14
N ASP A 177 6.93 -4.89 12.19
CA ASP A 177 7.39 -3.57 12.55
C ASP A 177 8.22 -2.99 11.40
N GLY A 178 7.83 -1.82 10.91
CA GLY A 178 8.55 -1.15 9.83
C GLY A 178 9.99 -0.81 10.20
N SER A 179 10.26 -0.63 11.48
CA SER A 179 11.59 -0.35 12.03
C SER A 179 12.55 -1.53 11.87
N ASP A 180 12.06 -2.77 11.96
CA ASP A 180 12.88 -3.97 11.76
C ASP A 180 13.34 -4.08 10.30
N ILE A 181 12.43 -3.82 9.35
CA ILE A 181 12.75 -3.80 7.92
C ILE A 181 13.69 -2.65 7.59
N ALA A 182 13.41 -1.45 8.10
CA ALA A 182 14.25 -0.27 7.88
C ALA A 182 15.65 -0.44 8.45
N THR A 183 15.80 -1.13 9.59
CA THR A 183 17.09 -1.45 10.19
C THR A 183 17.96 -2.25 9.23
N LEU A 184 17.41 -3.34 8.67
CA LEU A 184 18.12 -4.19 7.71
C LEU A 184 18.39 -3.48 6.39
N ALA A 185 17.43 -2.68 5.91
CA ALA A 185 17.55 -1.94 4.65
C ALA A 185 18.65 -0.86 4.75
N LEU A 186 18.70 -0.12 5.85
CA LEU A 186 19.69 0.94 6.06
C LEU A 186 21.10 0.40 6.25
N GLU A 187 21.27 -0.69 6.98
CA GLU A 187 22.56 -1.38 7.09
C GLU A 187 23.14 -1.70 5.71
N ARG A 188 22.33 -2.36 4.88
CA ARG A 188 22.74 -2.70 3.51
C ARG A 188 22.96 -1.47 2.66
N TYR A 189 22.11 -0.46 2.79
CA TYR A 189 22.18 0.77 2.01
C TYR A 189 23.48 1.52 2.26
N VAL A 190 23.83 1.72 3.53
CA VAL A 190 25.06 2.43 3.91
C VAL A 190 26.28 1.62 3.49
N ARG A 191 26.30 0.30 3.68
CA ARG A 191 27.43 -0.53 3.24
C ARG A 191 27.60 -0.54 1.72
N LEU A 192 26.50 -0.57 0.97
CA LEU A 192 26.53 -0.50 -0.49
C LEU A 192 27.17 0.80 -0.97
N HIS A 193 26.82 1.94 -0.36
CA HIS A 193 27.36 3.25 -0.72
C HIS A 193 28.73 3.53 -0.11
N GLY A 194 29.09 2.85 0.97
CA GLY A 194 30.37 2.99 1.68
C GLY A 194 31.44 2.00 1.25
N ALA A 195 31.41 1.49 0.02
CA ALA A 195 32.43 0.57 -0.48
C ALA A 195 33.84 1.19 -0.36
N GLY A 196 34.73 0.53 0.39
CA GLY A 196 36.09 1.01 0.69
C GLY A 196 36.19 1.98 1.86
N ALA A 197 35.09 2.33 2.53
CA ALA A 197 35.09 3.08 3.77
C ALA A 197 35.53 2.22 4.98
N THR A 198 35.99 2.87 6.04
CA THR A 198 36.29 2.18 7.31
C THR A 198 35.00 1.89 8.08
N GLU A 199 35.03 0.93 9.00
CA GLU A 199 33.86 0.60 9.82
C GLU A 199 33.40 1.78 10.70
N GLU A 200 34.32 2.65 11.13
CA GLU A 200 33.96 3.87 11.88
C GLU A 200 33.17 4.86 11.01
N ALA A 201 33.53 4.98 9.72
CA ALA A 201 32.80 5.82 8.78
C ALA A 201 31.42 5.25 8.47
N ILE A 202 31.32 3.92 8.30
CA ILE A 202 30.03 3.22 8.15
C ILE A 202 29.14 3.42 9.38
N ALA A 203 29.69 3.28 10.58
CA ALA A 203 28.95 3.49 11.82
C ALA A 203 28.47 4.94 11.97
N ALA A 204 29.30 5.92 11.62
CA ALA A 204 28.89 7.32 11.65
C ALA A 204 27.73 7.60 10.67
N GLU A 205 27.82 7.08 9.43
CA GLU A 205 26.77 7.25 8.43
C GLU A 205 25.47 6.56 8.84
N LEU A 206 25.55 5.33 9.39
CA LEU A 206 24.39 4.64 9.94
C LEU A 206 23.71 5.44 11.05
N TRP A 207 24.48 6.12 11.90
CA TRP A 207 23.93 6.98 12.94
C TRP A 207 23.16 8.17 12.35
N PHE A 208 23.72 8.87 11.35
CA PHE A 208 23.00 9.95 10.69
C PHE A 208 21.74 9.49 9.97
N MET A 209 21.80 8.32 9.31
CA MET A 209 20.65 7.74 8.65
C MET A 209 19.56 7.30 9.64
N ALA A 210 19.94 6.79 10.82
CA ALA A 210 19.00 6.46 11.88
C ALA A 210 18.29 7.71 12.43
N GLU A 211 19.04 8.79 12.67
CA GLU A 211 18.47 10.08 13.06
C GLU A 211 17.53 10.64 12.00
N HIS A 212 17.91 10.54 10.72
CA HIS A 212 17.07 10.97 9.61
C HIS A 212 15.80 10.14 9.49
N PHE A 213 15.89 8.81 9.66
CA PHE A 213 14.72 7.92 9.72
C PHE A 213 13.78 8.34 10.83
N ARG A 214 14.30 8.54 12.06
CA ARG A 214 13.50 8.98 13.20
C ARG A 214 12.82 10.32 12.95
N PHE A 215 13.56 11.28 12.39
CA PHE A 215 13.00 12.58 12.03
C PHE A 215 11.86 12.47 11.00
N LYS A 216 12.01 11.61 9.98
CA LYS A 216 11.02 11.47 8.89
C LYS A 216 9.81 10.64 9.26
N THR A 217 9.97 9.65 10.15
CA THR A 217 8.95 8.63 10.40
C THR A 217 8.40 8.65 11.82
N GLY A 218 9.10 9.29 12.77
CA GLY A 218 8.77 9.21 14.19
C GLY A 218 8.98 7.81 14.79
N CYS A 219 9.71 6.92 14.11
CA CYS A 219 10.03 5.57 14.54
C CYS A 219 11.53 5.43 14.86
N ASP A 220 11.88 4.50 15.75
CA ASP A 220 13.28 4.23 16.13
C ASP A 220 13.77 2.92 15.52
N LEU A 221 15.02 2.90 15.06
CA LEU A 221 15.64 1.68 14.52
C LEU A 221 16.28 0.82 15.61
N TYR A 222 16.31 -0.49 15.38
CA TYR A 222 17.00 -1.43 16.26
C TYR A 222 18.49 -1.52 15.93
N LEU A 223 19.28 -0.58 16.42
CA LEU A 223 20.74 -0.52 16.20
C LEU A 223 21.51 -0.51 17.55
N PRO A 224 21.47 -1.60 18.34
CA PRO A 224 22.00 -1.61 19.72
C PRO A 224 23.51 -1.41 19.82
N GLN A 225 24.24 -1.69 18.74
CA GLN A 225 25.71 -1.54 18.67
C GLN A 225 26.12 -0.11 18.29
N LEU A 226 25.18 0.72 17.85
CA LEU A 226 25.45 2.02 17.26
C LEU A 226 25.66 3.06 18.35
N LYS A 227 26.86 3.62 18.39
CA LYS A 227 27.20 4.72 19.30
C LYS A 227 27.15 6.03 18.54
N GLU A 228 26.81 7.10 19.25
CA GLU A 228 26.91 8.45 18.70
C GLU A 228 28.36 8.73 18.26
N PRO A 229 28.56 9.20 17.02
CA PRO A 229 29.90 9.47 16.51
C PRO A 229 30.54 10.66 17.26
N PRO A 230 31.86 10.67 17.49
CA PRO A 230 32.54 11.78 18.15
C PRO A 230 32.30 13.11 17.41
N GLY A 231 32.23 14.24 18.12
CA GLY A 231 31.86 15.55 17.55
C GLY A 231 32.73 16.10 16.40
N ALA A 232 33.90 15.52 16.11
CA ALA A 232 34.68 15.81 14.91
C ALA A 232 34.03 15.19 13.63
N TRP A 233 33.39 14.03 13.79
CA TRP A 233 32.69 13.30 12.74
C TRP A 233 31.29 13.84 12.47
N THR A 234 30.66 14.58 13.40
CA THR A 234 29.41 15.32 13.11
C THR A 234 29.64 16.49 12.15
N LYS A 235 30.83 17.08 12.14
CA LYS A 235 31.25 18.07 11.14
C LYS A 235 31.69 17.44 9.82
N ALA A 236 32.36 16.28 9.86
CA ALA A 236 32.76 15.54 8.67
C ALA A 236 31.57 14.84 7.98
N GLY A 237 30.60 14.32 8.74
CA GLY A 237 29.33 13.78 8.25
C GLY A 237 28.50 14.85 7.55
N ARG A 238 28.47 16.09 8.07
CA ARG A 238 27.89 17.25 7.36
C ARG A 238 28.57 17.55 6.01
N LYS A 239 29.86 17.21 5.86
CA LYS A 239 30.66 17.36 4.63
C LYS A 239 30.60 16.12 3.73
N ALA A 240 30.40 14.93 4.30
CA ALA A 240 30.03 13.72 3.58
C ALA A 240 28.59 13.80 3.06
N LEU A 241 27.71 14.56 3.71
CA LEU A 241 26.43 15.04 3.18
C LEU A 241 26.61 15.97 1.95
N GLU A 242 27.72 16.70 1.85
CA GLU A 242 28.07 17.49 0.64
C GLU A 242 28.65 16.59 -0.47
N ILE A 243 29.44 15.56 -0.15
CA ILE A 243 29.91 14.54 -1.11
C ILE A 243 28.76 13.60 -1.54
N GLY A 244 27.83 13.36 -0.62
CA GLY A 244 26.57 12.66 -0.78
C GLY A 244 25.48 13.51 -1.43
N GLN A 245 25.80 14.67 -2.01
CA GLN A 245 24.86 15.37 -2.90
C GLN A 245 24.42 14.49 -4.09
N GLY A 246 25.20 13.47 -4.47
CA GLY A 246 24.76 12.44 -5.43
C GLY A 246 23.79 11.38 -4.85
N ILE A 247 23.76 11.22 -3.52
CA ILE A 247 22.96 10.23 -2.78
C ILE A 247 21.66 10.88 -2.25
N LEU A 248 21.71 12.16 -1.87
CA LEU A 248 20.58 12.95 -1.37
C LEU A 248 19.75 13.63 -2.47
N THR A 249 20.23 13.70 -3.71
CA THR A 249 19.46 14.31 -4.82
C THR A 249 18.20 13.51 -5.19
N ASN A 250 18.17 12.20 -4.93
CA ASN A 250 16.98 11.37 -5.14
C ASN A 250 15.94 11.45 -4.00
N LEU A 251 16.28 12.09 -2.88
CA LEU A 251 15.47 12.13 -1.64
C LEU A 251 14.81 13.50 -1.37
N MET A 252 15.08 14.50 -2.22
CA MET A 252 14.56 15.87 -2.10
C MET A 252 13.54 16.28 -3.17
N SER A 253 12.97 15.33 -3.92
CA SER A 253 11.81 15.63 -4.77
C SER A 253 10.51 15.35 -4.01
N PRO A 254 9.49 16.25 -4.12
CA PRO A 254 8.27 16.21 -3.31
C PRO A 254 7.39 14.98 -3.53
#